data_AF-A0A9D6HVU8-F1
#
_entry.id   AF-A0A9D6HVU8-F1
#
_cell.length_a   1.000
_cell.length_b   1.000
_cell.length_c   1.000
_cell.angle_alpha   90.00
_cell.angle_beta   90.00
_cell.angle_gamma   90.00
#
_symmetry.space_group_name_H-M   'P 1'
#
loop_
_entity.id
_entity.type
_entity.pdbx_description
1 polymer ?
#
loop_
_entity_poly.entity_id
_entity_poly.type
_entity_poly.pdbx_seq_one_letter_code
_entity_poly.pdbx_strand_id
1 'polypeptide(L)'
;MEPTWQERSPRPPTTAIINMSLGGPFPSKVLADACNYAHRKGVLIICAAGNSSSSWVSYPAAYPVCVAVSAVRYDKTLAFYSNRGRRIDIAAPGGDMNVDQNGDGYKDGVLQNTIAIRDPSREDYSLFQGTSMASPHVAGSAALVMSLGVTNPWEVKKVLFSTAQTPPEERSKGYGAGILNANSAVQRVVLWRGVKKVLIALFFLVALFLLRKKLPRLITSLCCGTGLLAGSSGFFFLPFFTEIPAPVAPFLTRGLGDWDIFWLGAQAHGHPLFYSAFAPLILAALFHKWRIPRAIVAGFSAGVASVIVSCLFAPSVMGHSFPLPIEKLWLLVNGIACFGLGLSLVSKEDKT
;
A
#
# COMPACT_ATOMS: atom_id res chain seq x y z
N MET A 1 0.79 -23.18 38.17
CA MET A 1 0.12 -23.26 36.86
C MET A 1 0.98 -22.48 35.89
N GLU A 2 1.68 -23.16 34.98
CA GLU A 2 2.38 -22.46 33.89
C GLU A 2 1.33 -21.90 32.91
N PRO A 3 1.47 -20.66 32.43
CA PRO A 3 0.63 -20.18 31.35
C PRO A 3 0.96 -21.00 30.09
N THR A 4 0.07 -21.91 29.72
CA THR A 4 0.16 -22.64 28.45
C THR A 4 -0.09 -21.65 27.32
N TRP A 5 0.99 -21.16 26.71
CA TRP A 5 0.93 -20.45 25.43
C TRP A 5 0.36 -21.40 24.38
N GLN A 6 -0.95 -21.35 24.16
CA GLN A 6 -1.59 -22.12 23.09
C GLN A 6 -1.02 -21.65 21.76
N GLU A 7 -0.33 -22.55 21.07
CA GLU A 7 0.18 -22.35 19.73
C GLU A 7 -1.02 -22.16 18.79
N ARG A 8 -1.37 -20.90 18.50
CA ARG A 8 -2.42 -20.61 17.53
C ARG A 8 -1.95 -21.15 16.18
N SER A 9 -2.79 -21.97 15.56
CA SER A 9 -2.68 -22.57 14.23
C SER A 9 -1.88 -21.71 13.23
N PRO A 10 -1.06 -22.33 12.35
CA PRO A 10 -0.17 -21.61 11.44
C PRO A 10 -0.96 -20.58 10.63
N ARG A 11 -0.74 -19.30 10.95
CA ARG A 11 -1.32 -18.20 10.19
C ARG A 11 -0.70 -18.21 8.79
N PRO A 12 -1.47 -17.88 7.73
CA PRO A 12 -0.93 -17.69 6.39
C PRO A 12 0.26 -16.70 6.43
N PRO A 13 1.21 -16.76 5.47
CA PRO A 13 2.48 -16.03 5.53
C PRO A 13 2.22 -14.57 5.92
N THR A 14 2.57 -14.23 7.16
CA THR A 14 2.15 -12.97 7.78
C THR A 14 3.00 -11.85 7.22
N THR A 15 2.39 -11.01 6.41
CA THR A 15 2.90 -9.64 6.21
C THR A 15 2.77 -8.94 7.56
N ALA A 16 3.89 -8.74 8.25
CA ALA A 16 3.90 -8.19 9.60
C ALA A 16 5.01 -7.17 9.79
N ILE A 17 4.77 -6.22 10.68
CA ILE A 17 5.71 -5.18 11.08
C ILE A 17 5.87 -5.27 12.59
N ILE A 18 7.10 -5.22 13.07
CA ILE A 18 7.44 -5.07 14.48
C ILE A 18 8.04 -3.67 14.65
N ASN A 19 7.42 -2.85 15.50
CA ASN A 19 8.00 -1.60 15.97
C ASN A 19 8.63 -1.82 17.36
N MET A 20 9.92 -1.51 17.50
CA MET A 20 10.68 -1.58 18.75
C MET A 20 11.19 -0.20 19.13
N SER A 21 10.37 0.54 19.89
CA SER A 21 10.71 1.85 20.47
C SER A 21 11.58 1.71 21.74
N LEU A 22 12.61 0.87 21.66
CA LEU A 22 13.50 0.49 22.76
C LEU A 22 14.94 0.34 22.25
N GLY A 23 15.91 0.32 23.16
CA GLY A 23 17.26 -0.09 22.81
C GLY A 23 18.23 -0.14 23.98
N GLY A 24 19.39 -0.74 23.73
CA GLY A 24 20.52 -0.83 24.65
C GLY A 24 21.85 -0.57 23.95
N PRO A 25 22.92 -0.33 24.72
CA PRO A 25 24.22 0.08 24.18
C PRO A 25 25.01 -1.08 23.54
N PHE A 26 24.75 -2.33 23.94
CA PHE A 26 25.57 -3.47 23.55
C PHE A 26 24.80 -4.48 22.67
N PRO A 27 25.49 -5.14 21.72
CA PRO A 27 24.90 -6.21 20.95
C PRO A 27 24.67 -7.45 21.82
N SER A 28 23.61 -8.19 21.50
CA SER A 28 23.26 -9.47 22.10
C SER A 28 23.02 -10.48 20.99
N LYS A 29 23.76 -11.60 21.02
CA LYS A 29 23.61 -12.68 20.02
C LYS A 29 22.18 -13.20 19.98
N VAL A 30 21.56 -13.43 21.14
CA VAL A 30 20.18 -13.92 21.24
C VAL A 30 19.20 -12.95 20.58
N LEU A 31 19.36 -11.65 20.84
CA LEU A 31 18.50 -10.63 20.23
C LEU A 31 18.71 -10.52 18.71
N ALA A 32 19.97 -10.63 18.25
CA ALA A 32 20.29 -10.65 16.83
C ALA A 32 19.66 -11.87 16.12
N ASP A 33 19.77 -13.05 16.72
CA ASP A 33 19.19 -14.29 16.19
C ASP A 33 17.67 -14.22 16.12
N ALA A 34 17.01 -13.62 17.12
CA ALA A 34 15.58 -13.36 17.11
C ALA A 34 15.15 -12.39 16.00
N CYS A 35 15.90 -11.28 15.80
CA CYS A 35 15.64 -10.35 14.71
C CYS A 35 15.82 -11.03 13.34
N ASN A 36 16.88 -11.83 13.17
CA ASN A 36 17.13 -12.60 11.96
C ASN A 36 16.02 -13.63 11.70
N TYR A 37 15.53 -14.30 12.74
CA TYR A 37 14.41 -15.24 12.64
C TYR A 37 13.15 -14.54 12.12
N ALA A 38 12.76 -13.42 12.74
CA ALA A 38 11.59 -12.64 12.31
C ALA A 38 11.76 -12.15 10.86
N HIS A 39 12.94 -11.62 10.52
CA HIS A 39 13.22 -11.16 9.16
C HIS A 39 13.11 -12.29 8.11
N ARG A 40 13.65 -13.48 8.39
CA ARG A 40 13.51 -14.67 7.51
C ARG A 40 12.07 -15.13 7.35
N LYS A 41 11.18 -14.81 8.29
CA LYS A 41 9.74 -15.06 8.21
C LYS A 41 8.98 -13.96 7.45
N GLY A 42 9.68 -12.99 6.84
CA GLY A 42 9.07 -11.90 6.08
C GLY A 42 8.56 -10.76 6.96
N VAL A 43 9.04 -10.64 8.19
CA VAL A 43 8.67 -9.54 9.10
C VAL A 43 9.61 -8.35 8.88
N LEU A 44 9.03 -7.15 8.75
CA LEU A 44 9.79 -5.91 8.75
C LEU A 44 9.98 -5.42 10.19
N ILE A 45 11.23 -5.12 10.56
CA ILE A 45 11.60 -4.77 11.92
C ILE A 45 12.08 -3.32 11.93
N ILE A 46 11.42 -2.45 12.69
CA ILE A 46 11.67 -1.00 12.73
C ILE A 46 11.98 -0.62 14.18
N CYS A 47 13.10 0.07 14.39
CA CYS A 47 13.64 0.30 15.72
C CYS A 47 14.09 1.75 15.91
N ALA A 48 13.91 2.26 17.13
CA ALA A 48 14.42 3.56 17.54
C ALA A 48 15.97 3.56 17.60
N ALA A 49 16.61 4.59 17.05
CA ALA A 49 18.09 4.69 17.03
C ALA A 49 18.73 5.00 18.39
N GLY A 50 17.96 5.58 19.32
CA GLY A 50 18.40 6.00 20.66
C GLY A 50 18.46 7.52 20.85
N ASN A 51 18.45 7.96 22.12
CA ASN A 51 18.22 9.36 22.51
C ASN A 51 19.40 9.96 23.30
N SER A 52 20.64 9.56 22.99
CA SER A 52 21.84 9.95 23.76
C SER A 52 22.75 10.94 23.04
N SER A 53 22.29 11.54 21.92
CA SER A 53 23.09 12.39 21.02
C SER A 53 24.40 11.72 20.53
N SER A 54 24.42 10.39 20.56
CA SER A 54 25.61 9.58 20.30
C SER A 54 25.84 9.38 18.81
N SER A 55 27.10 9.19 18.41
CA SER A 55 27.47 8.73 17.06
C SER A 55 27.25 7.23 16.84
N TRP A 56 26.72 6.54 17.86
CA TRP A 56 26.39 5.11 17.83
C TRP A 56 24.89 4.90 17.88
N VAL A 57 24.41 4.02 16.99
CA VAL A 57 23.02 3.54 16.98
C VAL A 57 22.86 2.43 18.01
N SER A 58 21.81 2.49 18.82
CA SER A 58 21.51 1.47 19.84
C SER A 58 21.08 0.14 19.20
N TYR A 59 21.21 -0.96 19.95
CA TYR A 59 20.66 -2.25 19.56
C TYR A 59 19.23 -2.39 20.10
N PRO A 60 18.27 -2.97 19.35
CA PRO A 60 18.46 -3.75 18.13
C PRO A 60 18.54 -2.94 16.82
N ALA A 61 18.34 -1.62 16.83
CA ALA A 61 18.32 -0.81 15.61
C ALA A 61 19.60 -0.95 14.76
N ALA A 62 20.76 -1.09 15.41
CA ALA A 62 22.03 -1.28 14.73
C ALA A 62 22.21 -2.65 14.03
N TYR A 63 21.30 -3.62 14.19
CA TYR A 63 21.40 -4.88 13.44
C TYR A 63 21.03 -4.69 11.96
N PRO A 64 21.77 -5.30 11.01
CA PRO A 64 21.53 -5.09 9.57
C PRO A 64 20.13 -5.45 9.06
N VAL A 65 19.41 -6.33 9.76
CA VAL A 65 18.04 -6.73 9.39
C VAL A 65 16.96 -5.77 9.90
N CYS A 66 17.30 -4.88 10.83
CA CYS A 66 16.43 -3.87 11.38
C CYS A 66 16.51 -2.57 10.56
N VAL A 67 15.48 -1.75 10.64
CA VAL A 67 15.47 -0.36 10.15
C VAL A 67 15.70 0.56 11.34
N ALA A 68 16.84 1.26 11.35
CA ALA A 68 17.18 2.23 12.38
C ALA A 68 16.59 3.61 12.07
N VAL A 69 15.79 4.13 13.01
CA VAL A 69 15.05 5.38 12.84
C VAL A 69 15.61 6.49 13.74
N SER A 70 16.14 7.54 13.14
CA SER A 70 16.51 8.79 13.84
C SER A 70 15.33 9.76 13.94
N ALA A 71 15.44 10.75 14.83
CA ALA A 71 14.39 11.72 15.11
C ALA A 71 14.71 13.08 14.48
N VAL A 72 13.70 13.68 13.84
CA VAL A 72 13.73 15.09 13.42
C VAL A 72 12.70 15.92 14.18
N ARG A 73 12.97 17.23 14.26
CA ARG A 73 12.09 18.25 14.83
C ARG A 73 11.08 18.75 13.80
N TYR A 74 10.23 19.70 14.21
CA TYR A 74 9.25 20.34 13.34
C TYR A 74 9.87 20.96 12.08
N ASP A 75 11.00 21.64 12.24
CA ASP A 75 11.78 22.25 11.15
C ASP A 75 12.57 21.25 10.28
N LYS A 76 12.35 19.95 10.48
CA LYS A 76 13.01 18.85 9.75
C LYS A 76 14.51 18.69 10.02
N THR A 77 15.08 19.44 10.94
CA THR A 77 16.46 19.23 11.41
C THR A 77 16.52 18.05 12.39
N LEU A 78 17.69 17.43 12.55
CA LEU A 78 17.89 16.36 13.53
C LEU A 78 17.57 16.86 14.95
N ALA A 79 16.81 16.08 15.71
CA ALA A 79 16.56 16.40 17.12
C ALA A 79 17.86 16.30 17.93
N PHE A 80 18.06 17.23 18.88
CA PHE A 80 19.32 17.37 19.62
C PHE A 80 19.75 16.08 20.36
N TYR A 81 18.78 15.26 20.77
CA TYR A 81 18.99 14.00 21.48
C TYR A 81 19.20 12.81 20.54
N SER A 82 18.89 12.92 19.24
CA SER A 82 18.88 11.76 18.36
C SER A 82 20.28 11.17 18.21
N ASN A 83 20.39 9.86 18.41
CA ASN A 83 21.57 9.14 17.97
C ASN A 83 21.69 9.25 16.44
N ARG A 84 22.94 9.23 15.97
CA ARG A 84 23.36 9.38 14.57
C ARG A 84 24.39 8.32 14.21
N GLY A 85 24.86 8.36 12.97
CA GLY A 85 25.92 7.48 12.48
C GLY A 85 25.53 6.70 11.23
N ARG A 86 26.47 5.91 10.71
CA ARG A 86 26.35 5.21 9.42
C ARG A 86 25.26 4.13 9.37
N ARG A 87 24.76 3.70 10.53
CA ARG A 87 23.72 2.67 10.65
C ARG A 87 22.30 3.26 10.71
N ILE A 88 22.13 4.57 10.59
CA ILE A 88 20.79 5.15 10.45
C ILE A 88 20.27 4.87 9.04
N ASP A 89 19.08 4.30 8.94
CA ASP A 89 18.44 3.99 7.67
C ASP A 89 17.51 5.11 7.20
N ILE A 90 16.78 5.75 8.12
CA ILE A 90 15.82 6.80 7.79
C ILE A 90 15.56 7.70 9.01
N ALA A 91 15.18 8.96 8.78
CA ALA A 91 14.72 9.90 9.80
C ALA A 91 13.18 10.01 9.78
N ALA A 92 12.55 10.25 10.94
CA ALA A 92 11.12 10.52 11.03
C ALA A 92 10.80 11.49 12.18
N PRO A 93 9.59 12.08 12.22
CA PRO A 93 9.21 13.04 13.26
C PRO A 93 9.33 12.44 14.66
N GLY A 94 10.25 13.00 15.47
CA GLY A 94 10.45 12.60 16.86
C GLY A 94 10.17 13.71 17.86
N GLY A 95 9.99 14.95 17.40
CA GLY A 95 9.62 16.10 18.22
C GLY A 95 10.75 16.65 19.10
N ASP A 96 10.49 17.81 19.71
CA ASP A 96 11.37 18.52 20.65
C ASP A 96 10.52 19.32 21.65
N MET A 97 10.50 18.89 22.91
CA MET A 97 9.74 19.51 24.00
C MET A 97 10.42 20.75 24.59
N ASN A 98 11.54 21.20 24.02
CA ASN A 98 12.23 22.41 24.46
C ASN A 98 11.87 23.64 23.62
N VAL A 99 11.12 23.46 22.54
CA VAL A 99 10.81 24.51 21.56
C VAL A 99 9.34 24.50 21.17
N ASP A 100 8.88 25.65 20.72
CA ASP A 100 7.62 25.89 20.01
C ASP A 100 8.00 26.66 18.73
N GLN A 101 8.28 25.93 17.66
CA GLN A 101 8.77 26.47 16.40
C GLN A 101 7.63 26.94 15.50
N ASN A 102 6.39 26.50 15.75
CA ASN A 102 5.21 26.87 14.97
C ASN A 102 4.42 28.04 15.60
N GLY A 103 4.71 28.41 16.85
CA GLY A 103 4.13 29.53 17.57
C GLY A 103 2.68 29.30 18.00
N ASP A 104 2.25 28.05 18.13
CA ASP A 104 0.87 27.69 18.49
C ASP A 104 0.60 27.68 20.01
N GLY A 105 1.64 27.94 20.82
CA GLY A 105 1.57 27.95 22.27
C GLY A 105 1.78 26.57 22.92
N TYR A 106 2.02 25.53 22.12
CA TYR A 106 2.37 24.19 22.56
C TYR A 106 3.82 23.86 22.17
N LYS A 107 4.41 22.93 22.92
CA LYS A 107 5.74 22.41 22.60
C LYS A 107 5.66 21.50 21.38
N ASP A 108 6.70 21.45 20.57
CA ASP A 108 6.78 20.64 19.35
C ASP A 108 7.03 19.14 19.60
N GLY A 109 6.30 18.56 20.54
CA GLY A 109 6.30 17.11 20.76
C GLY A 109 5.47 16.36 19.71
N VAL A 110 5.61 15.04 19.71
CA VAL A 110 4.70 14.13 19.03
C VAL A 110 3.52 13.86 19.95
N LEU A 111 2.32 14.26 19.55
CA LEU A 111 1.08 14.00 20.27
C LEU A 111 0.74 12.50 20.18
N GLN A 112 0.54 11.86 21.33
CA GLN A 112 0.21 10.43 21.40
C GLN A 112 -0.84 10.17 22.47
N ASN A 113 -1.70 9.18 22.20
CA ASN A 113 -2.57 8.59 23.22
C ASN A 113 -1.69 7.83 24.23
N THR A 114 -1.93 8.07 25.51
CA THR A 114 -1.17 7.54 26.64
C THR A 114 -2.11 7.34 27.83
N ILE A 115 -1.58 6.83 28.94
CA ILE A 115 -2.30 6.78 30.21
C ILE A 115 -2.32 8.16 30.88
N ALA A 116 -3.42 8.48 31.55
CA ALA A 116 -3.57 9.72 32.30
C ALA A 116 -2.53 9.79 33.43
N ILE A 117 -1.99 10.99 33.64
CA ILE A 117 -0.98 11.23 34.69
C ILE A 117 -1.61 10.92 36.05
N ARG A 118 -0.97 10.01 36.82
CA ARG A 118 -1.42 9.53 38.13
C ARG A 118 -2.72 8.71 38.15
N ASP A 119 -3.28 8.39 36.98
CA ASP A 119 -4.43 7.48 36.87
C ASP A 119 -4.27 6.54 35.67
N PRO A 120 -3.62 5.37 35.85
CA PRO A 120 -3.40 4.43 34.76
C PRO A 120 -4.68 3.74 34.26
N SER A 121 -5.83 3.97 34.92
CA SER A 121 -7.13 3.43 34.48
C SER A 121 -7.80 4.25 33.39
N ARG A 122 -7.27 5.44 33.09
CA ARG A 122 -7.80 6.37 32.10
C ARG A 122 -6.81 6.63 30.97
N GLU A 123 -7.34 6.81 29.78
CA GLU A 123 -6.58 7.30 28.62
C GLU A 123 -6.54 8.83 28.60
N ASP A 124 -5.46 9.36 28.02
CA ASP A 124 -5.24 10.79 27.81
C ASP A 124 -4.37 11.00 26.55
N TYR A 125 -4.14 12.24 26.16
CA TYR A 125 -3.20 12.62 25.13
C TYR A 125 -2.07 13.46 25.71
N SER A 126 -0.84 13.18 25.32
CA SER A 126 0.32 13.96 25.75
C SER A 126 1.36 14.06 24.66
N LEU A 127 2.13 15.14 24.71
CA LEU A 127 3.24 15.40 23.82
C LEU A 127 4.50 14.71 24.35
N PHE A 128 5.14 13.90 23.51
CA PHE A 128 6.40 13.21 23.82
C PHE A 128 7.49 13.56 22.82
N GLN A 129 8.75 13.32 23.17
CA GLN A 129 9.87 13.39 22.23
C GLN A 129 10.70 12.10 22.27
N GLY A 130 11.28 11.73 21.13
CA GLY A 130 12.23 10.64 21.07
C GLY A 130 12.33 9.97 19.70
N THR A 131 13.43 9.26 19.47
CA THR A 131 13.52 8.25 18.39
C THR A 131 12.48 7.15 18.58
N SER A 132 12.06 6.90 19.82
CA SER A 132 10.91 6.05 20.18
C SER A 132 9.59 6.54 19.59
N MET A 133 9.42 7.85 19.36
CA MET A 133 8.25 8.47 18.72
C MET A 133 8.41 8.56 17.19
N ALA A 134 9.64 8.66 16.70
CA ALA A 134 9.95 8.60 15.27
C ALA A 134 9.72 7.19 14.67
N SER A 135 10.16 6.14 15.36
CA SER A 135 10.01 4.74 14.94
C SER A 135 8.58 4.34 14.51
N PRO A 136 7.51 4.62 15.29
CA PRO A 136 6.16 4.25 14.91
C PRO A 136 5.62 5.01 13.68
N HIS A 137 6.12 6.21 13.35
CA HIS A 137 5.76 6.88 12.09
C HIS A 137 6.23 6.07 10.88
N VAL A 138 7.46 5.55 10.94
CA VAL A 138 8.02 4.68 9.90
C VAL A 138 7.24 3.37 9.84
N ALA A 139 6.89 2.79 10.99
CA ALA A 139 6.09 1.57 11.05
C ALA A 139 4.68 1.73 10.48
N GLY A 140 3.98 2.81 10.82
CA GLY A 140 2.67 3.14 10.24
C GLY A 140 2.76 3.36 8.73
N SER A 141 3.79 4.05 8.26
CA SER A 141 4.00 4.27 6.81
C SER A 141 4.34 2.98 6.08
N ALA A 142 5.13 2.08 6.69
CA ALA A 142 5.36 0.75 6.17
C ALA A 142 4.06 -0.06 6.07
N ALA A 143 3.18 0.05 7.06
CA ALA A 143 1.88 -0.61 7.04
C ALA A 143 0.98 -0.09 5.90
N LEU A 144 1.00 1.22 5.63
CA LEU A 144 0.31 1.81 4.48
C LEU A 144 0.86 1.28 3.14
N VAL A 145 2.18 1.11 3.01
CA VAL A 145 2.79 0.51 1.81
C VAL A 145 2.42 -0.97 1.67
N MET A 146 2.42 -1.72 2.78
CA MET A 146 2.06 -3.13 2.81
C MET A 146 0.58 -3.36 2.50
N SER A 147 -0.32 -2.49 2.96
CA SER A 147 -1.76 -2.59 2.66
C SER A 147 -2.05 -2.42 1.16
N LEU A 148 -1.14 -1.78 0.43
CA LEU A 148 -1.17 -1.69 -1.03
C LEU A 148 -0.55 -2.92 -1.72
N GLY A 149 -0.34 -4.03 -1.00
CA GLY A 149 0.11 -5.31 -1.57
C GLY A 149 1.62 -5.46 -1.74
N VAL A 150 2.42 -4.51 -1.24
CA VAL A 150 3.89 -4.65 -1.19
C VAL A 150 4.26 -5.39 0.09
N THR A 151 4.26 -6.71 0.06
CA THR A 151 4.38 -7.53 1.28
C THR A 151 5.81 -7.94 1.63
N ASN A 152 6.76 -7.87 0.68
CA ASN A 152 8.15 -8.19 0.92
C ASN A 152 8.85 -7.05 1.69
N PRO A 153 9.42 -7.29 2.89
CA PRO A 153 10.09 -6.26 3.69
C PRO A 153 11.17 -5.46 2.94
N TRP A 154 11.91 -6.09 2.04
CA TRP A 154 12.93 -5.41 1.24
C TRP A 154 12.34 -4.40 0.28
N GLU A 155 11.25 -4.76 -0.40
CA GLU A 155 10.54 -3.84 -1.30
C GLU A 155 9.88 -2.71 -0.53
N VAL A 156 9.32 -2.98 0.67
CA VAL A 156 8.79 -1.94 1.55
C VAL A 156 9.88 -0.94 1.94
N LYS A 157 11.06 -1.42 2.40
CA LYS A 157 12.20 -0.55 2.71
C LYS A 157 12.61 0.29 1.50
N LYS A 158 12.72 -0.34 0.33
CA LYS A 158 13.10 0.34 -0.92
C LYS A 158 12.13 1.46 -1.26
N VAL A 159 10.82 1.22 -1.15
CA VAL A 159 9.80 2.26 -1.35
C VAL A 159 10.05 3.41 -0.39
N LEU A 160 10.05 3.15 0.93
CA LEU A 160 10.21 4.18 1.96
C LEU A 160 11.49 5.01 1.76
N PHE A 161 12.62 4.36 1.45
CA PHE A 161 13.91 5.03 1.31
C PHE A 161 14.00 5.83 0.01
N SER A 162 13.51 5.28 -1.10
CA SER A 162 13.55 5.96 -2.40
C SER A 162 12.63 7.18 -2.49
N THR A 163 11.61 7.24 -1.63
CA THR A 163 10.67 8.36 -1.55
C THR A 163 10.93 9.29 -0.37
N ALA A 164 11.99 9.04 0.41
CA ALA A 164 12.33 9.89 1.54
C ALA A 164 12.65 11.31 1.07
N GLN A 165 12.14 12.30 1.79
CA GLN A 165 12.40 13.71 1.55
C GLN A 165 13.87 14.02 1.83
N THR A 166 14.50 14.81 0.95
CA THR A 166 15.84 15.35 1.20
C THR A 166 15.82 16.25 2.44
N PRO A 167 16.67 15.99 3.44
CA PRO A 167 16.75 16.82 4.64
C PRO A 167 17.29 18.23 4.34
N PRO A 168 17.04 19.21 5.23
CA PRO A 168 17.56 20.57 5.08
C PRO A 168 19.09 20.66 5.27
N GLU A 169 19.69 19.63 5.86
CA GLU A 169 21.13 19.51 6.09
C GLU A 169 21.71 18.28 5.38
N GLU A 170 23.03 18.11 5.43
CA GLU A 170 23.69 16.94 4.86
C GLU A 170 23.19 15.62 5.48
N ARG A 171 22.88 14.63 4.63
CA ARG A 171 22.40 13.30 5.05
C ARG A 171 23.38 12.58 5.98
N SER A 172 24.69 12.85 5.81
CA SER A 172 25.80 12.32 6.62
C SER A 172 25.62 12.56 8.13
N LYS A 173 24.83 13.57 8.51
CA LYS A 173 24.54 13.93 9.90
C LYS A 173 23.56 12.99 10.63
N GLY A 174 23.02 11.97 9.96
CA GLY A 174 22.20 10.95 10.59
C GLY A 174 20.76 10.88 10.10
N TYR A 175 20.50 11.23 8.84
CA TYR A 175 19.17 11.10 8.23
C TYR A 175 19.00 9.78 7.46
N GLY A 176 20.08 9.01 7.25
CA GLY A 176 20.05 7.81 6.41
C GLY A 176 19.63 8.15 4.98
N ALA A 177 18.58 7.48 4.48
CA ALA A 177 17.98 7.73 3.18
C ALA A 177 17.33 9.13 3.07
N GLY A 178 16.97 9.76 4.19
CA GLY A 178 16.27 11.04 4.24
C GLY A 178 15.16 11.01 5.29
N ILE A 179 14.24 11.98 5.20
CA ILE A 179 13.11 12.11 6.12
C ILE A 179 11.91 11.36 5.53
N LEU A 180 11.25 10.55 6.34
CA LEU A 180 10.07 9.78 5.96
C LEU A 180 9.02 10.66 5.27
N ASN A 181 8.56 10.22 4.10
CA ASN A 181 7.45 10.85 3.38
C ASN A 181 6.40 9.78 3.03
N ALA A 182 5.40 9.63 3.90
CA ALA A 182 4.34 8.64 3.76
C ALA A 182 3.52 8.83 2.48
N ASN A 183 3.21 10.08 2.13
CA ASN A 183 2.42 10.38 0.94
C ASN A 183 3.16 9.96 -0.34
N SER A 184 4.43 10.36 -0.49
CA SER A 184 5.23 9.96 -1.65
C SER A 184 5.44 8.45 -1.73
N ALA A 185 5.59 7.76 -0.59
CA ALA A 185 5.67 6.30 -0.53
C ALA A 185 4.38 5.63 -1.08
N VAL A 186 3.21 6.07 -0.60
CA VAL A 186 1.90 5.59 -1.07
C VAL A 186 1.69 5.88 -2.56
N GLN A 187 1.91 7.13 -2.97
CA GLN A 187 1.78 7.55 -4.36
C GLN A 187 2.68 6.75 -5.31
N ARG A 188 3.92 6.45 -4.89
CA ARG A 188 4.87 5.63 -5.66
C ARG A 188 4.33 4.24 -5.93
N VAL A 189 3.71 3.61 -4.93
CA VAL A 189 3.13 2.26 -5.07
C VAL A 189 1.86 2.29 -5.92
N VAL A 190 0.98 3.26 -5.68
CA VAL A 190 -0.26 3.44 -6.47
C VAL A 190 0.06 3.63 -7.95
N LEU A 191 1.02 4.51 -8.28
CA LEU A 191 1.47 4.76 -9.64
C LEU A 191 1.94 3.48 -10.33
N TRP A 192 2.86 2.74 -9.71
CA TRP A 192 3.40 1.51 -10.30
C TRP A 192 2.36 0.40 -10.44
N ARG A 193 1.46 0.24 -9.47
CA ARG A 193 0.37 -0.74 -9.57
C ARG A 193 -0.59 -0.36 -10.69
N GLY A 194 -0.94 0.92 -10.80
CA GLY A 194 -1.76 1.45 -11.89
C GLY A 194 -1.14 1.17 -13.25
N VAL A 195 0.13 1.55 -13.44
CA VAL A 195 0.86 1.29 -14.70
C VAL A 195 0.89 -0.21 -15.03
N LYS A 196 1.20 -1.09 -14.06
CA LYS A 196 1.18 -2.55 -14.29
C LYS A 196 -0.21 -3.04 -14.72
N LYS A 197 -1.28 -2.62 -14.04
CA LYS A 197 -2.66 -2.96 -14.40
C LYS A 197 -2.99 -2.49 -15.83
N VAL A 198 -2.62 -1.27 -16.19
CA VAL A 198 -2.81 -0.73 -17.56
C VAL A 198 -2.07 -1.56 -18.60
N LEU A 199 -0.81 -1.91 -18.37
CA LEU A 199 -0.03 -2.71 -19.32
C LEU A 199 -0.66 -4.10 -19.57
N ILE A 200 -1.12 -4.77 -18.52
CA ILE A 200 -1.84 -6.05 -18.64
C ILE A 200 -3.16 -5.84 -19.39
N ALA A 201 -3.91 -4.78 -19.07
CA ALA A 201 -5.17 -4.49 -19.72
C ALA A 201 -5.00 -4.18 -21.22
N LEU A 202 -3.94 -3.45 -21.59
CA LEU A 202 -3.59 -3.18 -22.99
C LEU A 202 -3.31 -4.47 -23.77
N PHE A 203 -2.66 -5.46 -23.17
CA PHE A 203 -2.49 -6.78 -23.79
C PHE A 203 -3.85 -7.43 -24.12
N PHE A 204 -4.81 -7.37 -23.19
CA PHE A 204 -6.17 -7.87 -23.43
C PHE A 204 -6.89 -7.09 -24.52
N LEU A 205 -6.73 -5.77 -24.56
CA LEU A 205 -7.34 -4.95 -25.61
C LEU A 205 -6.76 -5.26 -26.99
N VAL A 206 -5.43 -5.44 -27.08
CA VAL A 206 -4.75 -5.85 -28.32
C VAL A 206 -5.22 -7.24 -28.75
N ALA A 207 -5.27 -8.21 -27.83
CA ALA A 207 -5.78 -9.55 -28.11
C ALA A 207 -7.23 -9.51 -28.62
N LEU A 208 -8.08 -8.65 -28.03
CA LEU A 208 -9.45 -8.43 -28.45
C LEU A 208 -9.52 -7.97 -29.92
N PHE A 209 -8.68 -7.01 -30.32
CA PHE A 209 -8.65 -6.52 -31.70
C PHE A 209 -8.02 -7.50 -32.69
N LEU A 210 -6.96 -8.22 -32.31
CA LEU A 210 -6.32 -9.23 -33.15
C LEU A 210 -7.27 -10.38 -33.47
N LEU A 211 -7.99 -10.89 -32.47
CA LEU A 211 -8.98 -11.95 -32.65
C LEU A 211 -10.16 -11.52 -33.54
N ARG A 212 -10.42 -10.22 -33.63
CA ARG A 212 -11.43 -9.65 -34.54
C ARG A 212 -10.95 -9.50 -35.98
N LYS A 213 -9.64 -9.61 -36.23
CA LYS A 213 -9.02 -9.49 -37.57
C LYS A 213 -9.31 -8.16 -38.30
N LYS A 214 -9.80 -7.13 -37.61
CA LYS A 214 -10.01 -5.76 -38.12
C LYS A 214 -9.81 -4.74 -36.99
N LEU A 215 -9.10 -3.65 -37.29
CA LEU A 215 -8.95 -2.53 -36.36
C LEU A 215 -10.22 -1.67 -36.34
N PRO A 216 -10.78 -1.36 -35.17
CA PRO A 216 -11.92 -0.45 -35.07
C PRO A 216 -11.52 1.00 -35.39
N ARG A 217 -12.53 1.85 -35.65
CA ARG A 217 -12.34 3.30 -35.84
C ARG A 217 -11.70 3.93 -34.60
N LEU A 218 -10.92 5.02 -34.79
CA LEU A 218 -10.21 5.71 -33.70
C LEU A 218 -11.10 6.03 -32.48
N ILE A 219 -12.30 6.57 -32.71
CA ILE A 219 -13.25 6.90 -31.63
C ILE A 219 -13.64 5.65 -30.84
N THR A 220 -13.90 4.54 -31.52
CA THR A 220 -14.22 3.26 -30.88
C THR A 220 -13.02 2.75 -30.06
N SER A 221 -11.81 2.82 -30.61
CA SER A 221 -10.58 2.46 -29.89
C SER A 221 -10.38 3.30 -28.63
N LEU A 222 -10.65 4.61 -28.69
CA LEU A 222 -10.60 5.52 -27.55
C LEU A 222 -11.66 5.16 -26.50
N CYS A 223 -12.91 4.91 -26.91
CA CYS A 223 -13.98 4.46 -26.01
C CYS A 223 -13.68 3.11 -25.35
N CYS A 224 -13.13 2.15 -26.11
CA CYS A 224 -12.66 0.90 -25.52
C CYS A 224 -11.52 1.16 -24.53
N GLY A 225 -10.59 2.08 -24.83
CA GLY A 225 -9.53 2.48 -23.92
C GLY A 225 -10.04 3.08 -22.61
N THR A 226 -11.03 3.98 -22.65
CA THR A 226 -11.60 4.56 -21.43
C THR A 226 -12.32 3.51 -20.58
N GLY A 227 -13.09 2.63 -21.22
CA GLY A 227 -13.69 1.48 -20.56
C GLY A 227 -12.65 0.56 -19.94
N LEU A 228 -11.58 0.26 -20.68
CA LEU A 228 -10.47 -0.60 -20.24
C LEU A 228 -9.83 -0.07 -18.95
N LEU A 229 -9.56 1.23 -18.90
CA LEU A 229 -9.01 1.88 -17.70
C LEU A 229 -9.99 1.74 -16.53
N ALA A 230 -11.27 2.08 -16.71
CA ALA A 230 -12.28 1.97 -15.66
C ALA A 230 -12.44 0.54 -15.13
N GLY A 231 -12.39 -0.47 -16.01
CA GLY A 231 -12.51 -1.88 -15.62
C GLY A 231 -11.27 -2.46 -14.95
N SER A 232 -10.07 -1.95 -15.27
CA SER A 232 -8.80 -2.51 -14.81
C SER A 232 -8.18 -1.76 -13.63
N SER A 233 -7.58 -0.60 -13.91
CA SER A 233 -6.82 0.21 -12.96
C SER A 233 -7.65 1.29 -12.28
N GLY A 234 -8.82 1.61 -12.83
CA GLY A 234 -9.43 2.93 -12.65
C GLY A 234 -8.54 4.02 -13.27
N PHE A 235 -8.97 5.26 -13.13
CA PHE A 235 -8.20 6.44 -13.47
C PHE A 235 -7.28 6.84 -12.30
N PHE A 236 -6.42 5.90 -11.89
CA PHE A 236 -5.52 6.02 -10.72
C PHE A 236 -4.59 7.24 -10.76
N PHE A 237 -4.38 7.81 -11.95
CA PHE A 237 -3.53 8.97 -12.18
C PHE A 237 -4.23 10.31 -11.93
N LEU A 238 -5.57 10.36 -11.81
CA LEU A 238 -6.27 11.64 -11.64
C LEU A 238 -5.88 12.40 -10.37
N PRO A 239 -5.69 11.77 -9.20
CA PRO A 239 -5.28 12.46 -7.98
C PRO A 239 -3.93 13.19 -8.07
N PHE A 240 -3.12 12.89 -9.09
CA PHE A 240 -1.85 13.58 -9.32
C PHE A 240 -2.03 14.93 -10.00
N PHE A 241 -3.20 15.19 -10.61
CA PHE A 241 -3.49 16.42 -11.35
C PHE A 241 -4.60 17.25 -10.71
N THR A 242 -5.48 16.63 -9.92
CA THR A 242 -6.65 17.29 -9.34
C THR A 242 -7.11 16.59 -8.07
N GLU A 243 -7.67 17.35 -7.15
CA GLU A 243 -8.37 16.80 -5.98
C GLU A 243 -9.73 16.26 -6.41
N ILE A 244 -10.00 15.00 -6.07
CA ILE A 244 -11.29 14.37 -6.32
C ILE A 244 -12.04 14.27 -4.99
N PRO A 245 -13.31 14.71 -4.93
CA PRO A 245 -14.12 14.57 -3.73
C PRO A 245 -14.13 13.13 -3.20
N ALA A 246 -13.90 12.99 -1.88
CA ALA A 246 -13.78 11.70 -1.22
C ALA A 246 -14.91 10.69 -1.53
N PRO A 247 -16.19 11.09 -1.69
CA PRO A 247 -17.26 10.14 -2.03
C PRO A 247 -17.11 9.51 -3.42
N VAL A 248 -16.46 10.20 -4.36
CA VAL A 248 -16.36 9.78 -5.77
C VAL A 248 -14.97 9.23 -6.10
N ALA A 249 -13.94 9.65 -5.36
CA ALA A 249 -12.56 9.27 -5.61
C ALA A 249 -12.34 7.75 -5.74
N PRO A 250 -12.88 6.87 -4.86
CA PRO A 250 -12.68 5.42 -4.98
C PRO A 250 -13.22 4.85 -6.30
N PHE A 251 -14.34 5.35 -6.81
CA PHE A 251 -14.97 4.88 -8.04
C PHE A 251 -14.23 5.29 -9.30
N LEU A 252 -13.69 6.51 -9.31
CA LEU A 252 -12.95 7.02 -10.46
C LEU A 252 -11.52 6.47 -10.48
N THR A 253 -10.88 6.36 -9.32
CA THR A 253 -9.43 6.12 -9.25
C THR A 253 -9.05 4.66 -9.08
N ARG A 254 -10.02 3.79 -8.77
CA ARG A 254 -9.80 2.35 -8.60
C ARG A 254 -10.64 1.54 -9.57
N GLY A 255 -10.11 0.39 -9.98
CA GLY A 255 -10.84 -0.54 -10.85
C GLY A 255 -11.92 -1.32 -10.09
N LEU A 256 -12.80 -2.00 -10.84
CA LEU A 256 -13.97 -2.69 -10.29
C LEU A 256 -13.64 -3.64 -9.13
N GLY A 257 -12.53 -4.38 -9.20
CA GLY A 257 -12.13 -5.32 -8.15
C GLY A 257 -11.83 -4.69 -6.78
N ASP A 258 -11.59 -3.37 -6.73
CA ASP A 258 -11.30 -2.64 -5.49
C ASP A 258 -12.53 -1.86 -4.97
N TRP A 259 -13.68 -1.95 -5.65
CA TRP A 259 -14.92 -1.25 -5.27
C TRP A 259 -15.64 -1.92 -4.10
N ASP A 260 -15.37 -3.19 -3.85
CA ASP A 260 -15.86 -3.91 -2.68
C ASP A 260 -15.43 -3.25 -1.36
N ILE A 261 -14.22 -2.70 -1.29
CA ILE A 261 -13.71 -1.96 -0.12
C ILE A 261 -14.62 -0.77 0.20
N PHE A 262 -15.15 -0.10 -0.81
CA PHE A 262 -16.02 1.06 -0.61
C PHE A 262 -17.40 0.63 -0.10
N TRP A 263 -18.01 -0.36 -0.74
CA TRP A 263 -19.39 -0.78 -0.43
C TRP A 263 -19.51 -1.65 0.81
N LEU A 264 -18.54 -2.54 1.02
CA LEU A 264 -18.59 -3.61 2.02
C LEU A 264 -17.53 -3.42 3.12
N GLY A 265 -16.66 -2.43 2.97
CA GLY A 265 -15.53 -2.18 3.88
C GLY A 265 -14.31 -3.04 3.57
N ALA A 266 -13.15 -2.63 4.09
CA ALA A 266 -11.87 -3.31 3.82
C ALA A 266 -11.82 -4.77 4.30
N GLN A 267 -12.63 -5.14 5.29
CA GLN A 267 -12.68 -6.52 5.81
C GLN A 267 -13.35 -7.50 4.84
N ALA A 268 -14.20 -6.98 3.95
CA ALA A 268 -14.91 -7.76 2.93
C ALA A 268 -14.23 -7.68 1.55
N HIS A 269 -13.00 -7.15 1.48
CA HIS A 269 -12.25 -7.10 0.23
C HIS A 269 -11.94 -8.51 -0.28
N GLY A 270 -12.03 -8.70 -1.60
CA GLY A 270 -12.02 -10.02 -2.22
C GLY A 270 -13.43 -10.60 -2.36
N HIS A 271 -14.47 -9.76 -2.43
CA HIS A 271 -15.83 -10.27 -2.55
C HIS A 271 -16.08 -10.83 -3.97
N PRO A 272 -16.58 -12.08 -4.13
CA PRO A 272 -16.68 -12.76 -5.43
C PRO A 272 -17.41 -11.98 -6.53
N LEU A 273 -18.42 -11.20 -6.16
CA LEU A 273 -19.19 -10.37 -7.09
C LEU A 273 -18.33 -9.38 -7.89
N PHE A 274 -17.31 -8.78 -7.27
CA PHE A 274 -16.43 -7.79 -7.90
C PHE A 274 -15.32 -8.44 -8.74
N TYR A 275 -15.11 -9.75 -8.55
CA TYR A 275 -14.25 -10.61 -9.36
C TYR A 275 -15.09 -11.51 -10.27
N SER A 276 -16.17 -10.96 -10.84
CA SER A 276 -17.10 -11.70 -11.69
C SER A 276 -17.49 -10.93 -12.96
N ALA A 277 -18.11 -11.63 -13.90
CA ALA A 277 -18.70 -11.04 -15.10
C ALA A 277 -20.02 -10.30 -14.84
N PHE A 278 -20.51 -10.26 -13.61
CA PHE A 278 -21.82 -9.70 -13.27
C PHE A 278 -21.98 -8.23 -13.70
N ALA A 279 -21.08 -7.34 -13.28
CA ALA A 279 -21.15 -5.93 -13.65
C ALA A 279 -20.98 -5.71 -15.17
N PRO A 280 -19.99 -6.33 -15.86
CA PRO A 280 -19.92 -6.30 -17.31
C PRO A 280 -21.21 -6.75 -18.02
N LEU A 281 -21.85 -7.84 -17.56
CA LEU A 281 -23.07 -8.37 -18.16
C LEU A 281 -24.26 -7.41 -18.02
N ILE A 282 -24.43 -6.79 -16.85
CA ILE A 282 -25.48 -5.77 -16.63
C ILE A 282 -25.27 -4.57 -17.55
N LEU A 283 -24.04 -4.04 -17.58
CA LEU A 283 -23.71 -2.90 -18.45
C LEU A 283 -23.92 -3.25 -19.93
N ALA A 284 -23.57 -4.47 -20.34
CA ALA A 284 -23.80 -4.93 -21.69
C ALA A 284 -25.31 -4.98 -22.01
N ALA A 285 -26.13 -5.51 -21.12
CA ALA A 285 -27.58 -5.56 -21.28
C ALA A 285 -28.22 -4.16 -21.37
N LEU A 286 -27.72 -3.18 -20.61
CA LEU A 286 -28.24 -1.81 -20.64
C LEU A 286 -27.83 -1.05 -21.90
N PHE A 287 -26.60 -1.25 -22.36
CA PHE A 287 -25.98 -0.38 -23.37
C PHE A 287 -25.75 -1.04 -24.74
N HIS A 288 -26.22 -2.28 -24.97
CA HIS A 288 -25.94 -3.02 -26.21
C HIS A 288 -26.43 -2.33 -27.50
N LYS A 289 -27.42 -1.43 -27.40
CA LYS A 289 -28.03 -0.76 -28.55
C LYS A 289 -27.22 0.45 -29.03
N TRP A 290 -26.42 1.07 -28.17
CA TRP A 290 -25.78 2.36 -28.48
C TRP A 290 -24.31 2.16 -28.81
N ARG A 291 -23.88 2.68 -29.96
CA ARG A 291 -22.53 2.45 -30.51
C ARG A 291 -21.41 2.82 -29.52
N ILE A 292 -21.45 4.05 -29.01
CA ILE A 292 -20.40 4.60 -28.14
C ILE A 292 -20.36 3.91 -26.77
N PRO A 293 -21.46 3.84 -26.00
CA PRO A 293 -21.48 3.11 -24.72
C PRO A 293 -21.13 1.64 -24.86
N ARG A 294 -21.57 0.97 -25.93
CA ARG A 294 -21.21 -0.42 -26.19
C ARG A 294 -19.69 -0.61 -26.30
N ALA A 295 -18.99 0.30 -26.98
CA ALA A 295 -17.53 0.26 -27.06
C ALA A 295 -16.88 0.45 -25.68
N ILE A 296 -17.40 1.39 -24.86
CA ILE A 296 -16.95 1.57 -23.47
C ILE A 296 -17.16 0.28 -22.66
N VAL A 297 -18.33 -0.35 -22.76
CA VAL A 297 -18.61 -1.61 -22.04
C VAL A 297 -17.74 -2.76 -22.54
N ALA A 298 -17.42 -2.81 -23.83
CA ALA A 298 -16.50 -3.81 -24.38
C ALA A 298 -15.09 -3.65 -23.78
N GLY A 299 -14.59 -2.41 -23.75
CA GLY A 299 -13.35 -2.07 -23.07
C GLY A 299 -13.36 -2.40 -21.58
N PHE A 300 -14.43 -2.01 -20.88
CA PHE A 300 -14.62 -2.32 -19.46
C PHE A 300 -14.58 -3.82 -19.18
N SER A 301 -15.27 -4.61 -20.00
CA SER A 301 -15.28 -6.08 -19.89
C SER A 301 -13.87 -6.67 -20.08
N ALA A 302 -13.10 -6.17 -21.05
CA ALA A 302 -11.70 -6.56 -21.23
C ALA A 302 -10.81 -6.13 -20.05
N GLY A 303 -11.05 -4.95 -19.49
CA GLY A 303 -10.33 -4.43 -18.33
C GLY A 303 -10.57 -5.28 -17.09
N VAL A 304 -11.84 -5.61 -16.81
CA VAL A 304 -12.22 -6.52 -15.72
C VAL A 304 -11.61 -7.92 -15.94
N ALA A 305 -11.67 -8.46 -17.17
CA ALA A 305 -11.04 -9.73 -17.50
C ALA A 305 -9.54 -9.74 -17.18
N SER A 306 -8.84 -8.65 -17.53
CA SER A 306 -7.40 -8.53 -17.29
C SER A 306 -7.05 -8.60 -15.80
N VAL A 307 -7.84 -7.97 -14.93
CA VAL A 307 -7.66 -8.01 -13.48
C VAL A 307 -7.97 -9.40 -12.94
N ILE A 308 -9.11 -9.98 -13.30
CA ILE A 308 -9.53 -11.32 -12.84
C ILE A 308 -8.49 -12.37 -13.23
N VAL A 309 -8.00 -12.35 -14.48
CA VAL A 309 -6.98 -13.29 -14.95
C VAL A 309 -5.65 -13.04 -14.24
N SER A 310 -5.26 -11.80 -13.97
CA SER A 310 -4.05 -11.51 -13.18
C SER A 310 -4.11 -12.11 -11.77
N CYS A 311 -5.29 -12.17 -11.17
CA CYS A 311 -5.52 -12.76 -9.84
C CYS A 311 -5.37 -14.29 -9.83
N LEU A 312 -5.43 -14.98 -10.98
CA LEU A 312 -5.15 -16.42 -11.04
C LEU A 312 -3.75 -16.75 -10.52
N PHE A 313 -2.79 -15.86 -10.74
CA PHE A 313 -1.39 -16.02 -10.35
C PHE A 313 -1.06 -15.47 -8.95
N ALA A 314 -2.03 -14.83 -8.28
CA ALA A 314 -1.86 -14.37 -6.89
C ALA A 314 -2.08 -15.52 -5.89
N PRO A 315 -1.53 -15.48 -4.66
CA PRO A 315 -1.74 -16.55 -3.67
C PRO A 315 -3.22 -16.83 -3.37
N SER A 316 -3.94 -15.83 -2.88
CA SER A 316 -5.40 -15.84 -2.69
C SER A 316 -5.90 -14.41 -2.71
N VAL A 317 -7.05 -14.19 -3.35
CA VAL A 317 -7.73 -12.89 -3.37
C VAL A 317 -9.08 -12.97 -2.66
N MET A 318 -9.73 -14.15 -2.64
CA MET A 318 -11.06 -14.36 -2.06
C MET A 318 -11.04 -15.43 -0.95
N GLY A 319 -9.91 -15.58 -0.26
CA GLY A 319 -9.66 -16.70 0.66
C GLY A 319 -10.58 -16.80 1.87
N HIS A 320 -11.36 -15.75 2.17
CA HIS A 320 -12.43 -15.81 3.18
C HIS A 320 -13.73 -16.41 2.61
N SER A 321 -13.93 -16.36 1.30
CA SER A 321 -15.14 -16.82 0.60
C SER A 321 -15.01 -18.25 0.07
N PHE A 322 -13.85 -18.61 -0.49
CA PHE A 322 -13.65 -19.90 -1.13
C PHE A 322 -12.30 -20.55 -0.77
N PRO A 323 -12.24 -21.90 -0.73
CA PRO A 323 -10.98 -22.62 -0.84
C PRO A 323 -10.26 -22.29 -2.14
N LEU A 324 -8.91 -22.28 -2.11
CA LEU A 324 -8.06 -21.91 -3.24
C LEU A 324 -8.45 -22.54 -4.60
N PRO A 325 -8.75 -23.85 -4.71
CA PRO A 325 -9.12 -24.44 -6.01
C PRO A 325 -10.41 -23.86 -6.59
N ILE A 326 -11.39 -23.60 -5.74
CA ILE A 326 -12.69 -23.02 -6.13
C ILE A 326 -12.49 -21.55 -6.50
N GLU A 327 -11.65 -20.81 -5.77
CA GLU A 327 -11.27 -19.44 -6.11
C GLU A 327 -10.67 -19.37 -7.52
N LYS A 328 -9.70 -20.24 -7.85
CA LYS A 328 -9.08 -20.25 -9.17
C LYS A 328 -10.06 -20.60 -10.28
N LEU A 329 -10.94 -21.57 -10.06
CA LEU A 329 -11.99 -21.90 -11.03
C LEU A 329 -12.96 -20.73 -11.24
N TRP A 330 -13.39 -20.07 -10.16
CA TRP A 330 -14.26 -18.89 -10.22
C TRP A 330 -13.63 -17.78 -11.05
N LEU A 331 -12.36 -17.44 -10.77
CA LEU A 331 -11.61 -16.43 -11.51
C LEU A 331 -11.46 -16.83 -12.99
N LEU A 332 -11.16 -18.09 -13.28
CA LEU A 332 -10.98 -18.55 -14.67
C LEU A 332 -12.28 -18.41 -15.48
N VAL A 333 -13.39 -18.92 -14.95
CA VAL A 333 -14.70 -18.88 -15.61
C VAL A 333 -15.14 -17.43 -15.85
N ASN A 334 -15.02 -16.58 -14.84
CA ASN A 334 -15.41 -15.18 -14.96
C ASN A 334 -14.46 -14.38 -15.85
N GLY A 335 -13.17 -14.66 -15.84
CA GLY A 335 -12.20 -14.05 -16.74
C GLY A 335 -12.51 -14.34 -18.21
N ILE A 336 -12.81 -15.60 -18.52
CA ILE A 336 -13.25 -16.03 -19.87
C ILE A 336 -14.57 -15.36 -20.24
N ALA A 337 -15.55 -15.34 -19.34
CA ALA A 337 -16.86 -14.72 -19.59
C ALA A 337 -16.74 -13.21 -19.87
N CYS A 338 -15.96 -12.48 -19.07
CA CYS A 338 -15.69 -11.06 -19.27
C CYS A 338 -15.02 -10.80 -20.63
N PHE A 339 -13.98 -11.57 -20.97
CA PHE A 339 -13.27 -11.39 -22.23
C PHE A 339 -14.16 -11.75 -23.44
N GLY A 340 -14.90 -12.85 -23.36
CA GLY A 340 -15.87 -13.26 -24.37
C GLY A 340 -16.99 -12.23 -24.59
N LEU A 341 -17.47 -11.62 -23.51
CA LEU A 341 -18.44 -10.52 -23.58
C LEU A 341 -17.86 -9.32 -24.33
N GLY A 342 -16.64 -8.89 -23.97
CA GLY A 342 -15.92 -7.82 -24.67
C GLY A 342 -15.78 -8.09 -26.16
N LEU A 343 -15.37 -9.31 -26.53
CA LEU A 343 -15.34 -9.74 -27.93
C LEU A 343 -16.71 -9.60 -28.58
N SER A 344 -17.79 -10.09 -27.96
CA SER A 344 -19.14 -10.10 -28.54
C SER A 344 -19.68 -8.69 -28.83
N LEU A 345 -19.35 -7.71 -27.98
CA LEU A 345 -19.85 -6.34 -28.06
C LEU A 345 -19.19 -5.56 -29.21
N VAL A 346 -17.90 -5.78 -29.45
CA VAL A 346 -17.20 -5.20 -30.61
C VAL A 346 -17.75 -5.77 -31.93
N SER A 347 -18.19 -7.04 -31.95
CA SER A 347 -18.77 -7.68 -33.15
C SER A 347 -19.97 -6.96 -33.75
N LYS A 348 -20.75 -6.26 -32.92
CA LYS A 348 -22.03 -5.68 -33.31
C LYS A 348 -21.87 -4.26 -33.87
N GLU A 349 -20.67 -3.68 -33.85
CA GLU A 349 -20.40 -2.39 -34.51
C GLU A 349 -20.29 -2.49 -36.03
N ASP A 350 -19.83 -3.60 -36.57
CA ASP A 350 -19.60 -3.73 -38.02
C ASP A 350 -20.89 -3.87 -38.85
N LYS A 351 -22.07 -3.93 -38.21
CA LYS A 351 -23.39 -4.12 -38.87
C LYS A 351 -24.26 -2.86 -38.92
N THR A 352 -23.76 -1.72 -38.45
CA THR A 352 -24.47 -0.42 -38.39
C THR A 352 -23.54 0.67 -38.85
#